data_AF-A0A1M6TPZ8-F1
#
_entry.id   AF-A0A1M6TPZ8-F1
#
_cell.length_a   1.000
_cell.length_b   1.000
_cell.length_c   1.000
_cell.angle_alpha   90.00
_cell.angle_beta   90.00
_cell.angle_gamma   90.00
#
_symmetry.space_group_name_H-M   'P 1'
#
loop_
_entity.id
_entity.type
_entity.pdbx_description
1 polymer ?
#
loop_
_entity_poly.entity_id
_entity_poly.type
_entity_poly.pdbx_seq_one_letter_code
_entity_poly.pdbx_strand_id
1 'polypeptide(L)'
;MIEKTPEFNQDLYGSIAKIIVDAKDQVYRNSNTILLKMYWEIGQLIIEDEQNGELRAKYGKSVLKNLASHLSVEFGKGFNDRNLNNMRAFFIAFPIWNAVRTELSWTHYRIISRIENT
;
A
#
# COMPACT_ATOMS: atom_id res chain seq x y z
N MET A 1 18.57 28.42 46.13
CA MET A 1 19.23 28.53 44.81
C MET A 1 18.39 27.74 43.84
N ILE A 2 17.75 28.41 42.86
CA ILE A 2 16.95 27.73 41.84
C ILE A 2 17.92 27.42 40.70
N GLU A 3 18.16 26.14 40.42
CA GLU A 3 18.91 25.72 39.24
C GLU A 3 18.15 26.19 38.00
N LYS A 4 18.70 27.17 37.27
CA LYS A 4 18.23 27.50 35.92
C LYS A 4 18.58 26.33 35.02
N THR A 5 17.57 25.63 34.52
CA THR A 5 17.72 24.64 33.45
C THR A 5 18.42 25.31 32.26
N PRO A 6 19.39 24.67 31.58
CA PRO A 6 20.07 25.30 30.46
C PRO A 6 19.06 25.61 29.36
N GLU A 7 18.96 26.88 28.96
CA GLU A 7 18.15 27.30 27.83
C GLU A 7 18.72 26.64 26.56
N PHE A 8 17.95 25.74 25.91
CA PHE A 8 18.43 25.04 24.73
C PHE A 8 18.44 25.99 23.52
N ASN A 9 19.45 25.85 22.66
CA ASN A 9 19.55 26.62 21.42
C ASN A 9 18.39 26.25 20.47
N GLN A 10 17.42 27.15 20.32
CA GLN A 10 16.22 26.97 19.51
C GLN A 10 16.53 26.72 18.03
N ASP A 11 17.55 27.37 17.48
CA ASP A 11 17.95 27.23 16.08
C ASP A 11 18.55 25.86 15.80
N LEU A 12 19.39 25.37 16.73
CA LEU A 12 19.98 24.04 16.67
C LEU A 12 18.89 22.96 16.74
N TYR A 13 17.95 23.09 17.67
CA TYR A 13 16.82 22.17 17.79
C TYR A 13 15.94 22.19 16.54
N GLY A 14 15.59 23.36 16.02
CA GLY A 14 14.78 23.49 14.81
C GLY A 14 15.43 22.80 13.60
N SER A 15 16.76 22.95 13.46
CA SER A 15 17.54 22.29 12.42
C SER A 15 17.53 20.77 12.57
N ILE A 16 17.74 20.25 13.79
CA ILE A 16 17.71 18.80 14.06
C ILE A 16 16.30 18.23 13.87
N ALA A 17 15.26 18.92 14.36
CA ALA A 17 13.87 18.51 14.23
C ALA A 17 13.46 18.41 12.75
N LYS A 18 13.90 19.37 11.92
CA LYS A 18 13.68 19.33 10.47
C LYS A 18 14.31 18.09 9.83
N ILE A 19 15.55 17.77 10.14
CA ILE A 19 16.22 16.56 9.61
C ILE A 19 15.45 15.29 10.01
N ILE A 20 14.98 15.21 11.26
CA ILE A 20 14.21 14.05 11.74
C ILE A 20 12.88 13.93 10.99
N VAL A 21 12.16 15.03 10.80
CA VAL A 21 10.89 15.05 10.07
C VAL A 21 11.12 14.67 8.61
N ASP A 22 12.08 15.30 7.94
CA ASP A 22 12.38 15.04 6.53
C ASP A 22 12.81 13.57 6.30
N ALA A 23 13.59 12.99 7.22
CA ALA A 23 14.00 11.58 7.17
C ALA A 23 12.82 10.62 7.40
N LYS A 24 11.95 10.89 8.38
CA LYS A 24 10.74 10.09 8.62
C LYS A 24 9.81 10.12 7.41
N ASP A 25 9.63 11.28 6.82
CA ASP A 25 8.84 11.49 5.61
C ASP A 25 9.41 10.73 4.41
N GLN A 26 10.73 10.70 4.26
CA GLN A 26 11.40 9.94 3.20
C GLN A 26 11.21 8.43 3.38
N VAL A 27 11.37 7.91 4.60
CA VAL A 27 11.09 6.50 4.91
C VAL A 27 9.63 6.17 4.58
N TYR A 28 8.69 7.02 5.00
CA TYR A 28 7.27 6.82 4.71
C TYR A 28 6.99 6.75 3.21
N ARG A 29 7.49 7.72 2.42
CA ARG A 29 7.29 7.75 0.95
C ARG A 29 7.92 6.55 0.25
N ASN A 30 9.13 6.16 0.64
CA ASN A 30 9.83 5.01 0.07
C ASN A 30 9.07 3.72 0.38
N SER A 31 8.70 3.50 1.64
CA SER A 31 7.90 2.34 2.03
C SER A 31 6.53 2.32 1.34
N ASN A 32 5.86 3.47 1.22
CA ASN A 32 4.59 3.57 0.51
C ASN A 32 4.74 3.15 -0.96
N THR A 33 5.75 3.67 -1.66
CA THR A 33 6.00 3.34 -3.07
C THR A 33 6.25 1.86 -3.28
N ILE A 34 7.09 1.25 -2.43
CA ILE A 34 7.39 -0.20 -2.48
C ILE A 34 6.13 -1.03 -2.25
N LEU A 35 5.34 -0.70 -1.23
CA LEU A 35 4.10 -1.42 -0.92
C LEU A 35 3.07 -1.28 -2.03
N LEU A 36 2.90 -0.08 -2.59
CA LEU A 36 2.00 0.14 -3.71
C LEU A 36 2.42 -0.66 -4.94
N LYS A 37 3.73 -0.73 -5.22
CA LYS A 37 4.24 -1.52 -6.35
C LYS A 37 3.92 -2.99 -6.18
N MET A 38 4.22 -3.54 -5.00
CA MET A 38 3.91 -4.93 -4.67
C MET A 38 2.41 -5.22 -4.79
N TYR A 39 1.55 -4.36 -4.25
CA TYR A 39 0.09 -4.54 -4.35
C TYR A 39 -0.42 -4.43 -5.79
N TRP A 40 0.19 -3.56 -6.60
CA TRP A 40 -0.13 -3.42 -8.01
C TRP A 40 0.27 -4.68 -8.81
N GLU A 41 1.48 -5.20 -8.59
CA GLU A 41 1.99 -6.41 -9.24
C GLU A 41 1.17 -7.65 -8.84
N ILE A 42 0.79 -7.79 -7.57
CA ILE A 42 -0.11 -8.86 -7.13
C ILE A 42 -1.47 -8.74 -7.82
N GLY A 43 -2.02 -7.53 -7.93
CA GLY A 43 -3.27 -7.29 -8.64
C GLY A 43 -3.21 -7.68 -10.11
N GLN A 44 -2.09 -7.38 -10.77
CA GLN A 44 -1.81 -7.79 -12.15
C GLN A 44 -1.83 -9.32 -12.29
N LEU A 45 -1.06 -10.02 -11.45
CA LEU A 45 -0.97 -11.48 -11.48
C LEU A 45 -2.34 -12.14 -11.28
N ILE A 46 -3.16 -11.63 -10.34
CA ILE A 46 -4.53 -12.14 -10.12
C ILE A 46 -5.38 -12.00 -11.39
N ILE A 47 -5.27 -10.87 -12.10
CA ILE A 47 -6.06 -10.63 -13.32
C ILE A 47 -5.57 -11.45 -14.50
N GLU A 48 -4.27 -11.61 -14.67
CA GLU A 48 -3.68 -12.46 -15.71
C GLU A 48 -4.09 -13.93 -15.51
N ASP A 49 -4.02 -14.42 -14.27
CA ASP A 49 -4.44 -15.76 -13.87
C ASP A 49 -5.95 -15.98 -14.11
N GLU A 50 -6.80 -14.99 -13.77
CA GLU A 50 -8.24 -14.99 -14.07
C GLU A 50 -8.57 -15.02 -15.57
N GLN A 51 -7.72 -14.42 -16.42
CA GLN A 51 -7.92 -14.35 -17.87
C GLN A 51 -7.41 -15.61 -18.60
N ASN A 52 -6.35 -16.24 -18.08
CA ASN A 52 -5.79 -17.48 -18.63
C ASN A 52 -6.61 -18.73 -18.25
N GLY A 53 -7.41 -18.68 -17.18
CA GLY A 53 -8.48 -19.64 -16.95
C GLY A 53 -9.73 -19.26 -17.75
N GLU A 54 -10.39 -20.20 -18.44
CA GLU A 54 -11.60 -19.97 -19.27
C GLU A 54 -12.87 -19.47 -18.51
N LEU A 55 -12.76 -18.83 -17.35
CA LEU A 55 -13.86 -18.68 -16.40
C LEU A 55 -14.04 -17.25 -15.91
N ARG A 56 -14.56 -16.36 -16.78
CA ARG A 56 -15.38 -15.25 -16.28
C ARG A 56 -16.56 -15.85 -15.50
N ALA A 57 -16.63 -15.51 -14.21
CA ALA A 57 -17.61 -15.92 -13.18
C ALA A 57 -17.32 -17.20 -12.36
N LYS A 58 -16.46 -18.13 -12.81
CA LYS A 58 -16.17 -19.40 -12.07
C LYS A 58 -14.75 -19.55 -11.54
N TYR A 59 -13.81 -18.65 -11.90
CA TYR A 59 -12.47 -18.57 -11.28
C TYR A 59 -12.53 -18.37 -9.75
N GLY A 60 -13.71 -18.02 -9.24
CA GLY A 60 -14.19 -18.58 -8.00
C GLY A 60 -13.75 -17.80 -6.78
N LYS A 61 -14.76 -17.31 -6.05
CA LYS A 61 -14.62 -16.86 -4.66
C LYS A 61 -13.86 -17.87 -3.79
N SER A 62 -13.81 -19.15 -4.18
CA SER A 62 -13.02 -20.21 -3.56
C SER A 62 -11.53 -20.17 -3.88
N VAL A 63 -11.11 -19.92 -5.12
CA VAL A 63 -9.68 -19.94 -5.51
C VAL A 63 -8.94 -18.77 -4.87
N LEU A 64 -9.47 -17.56 -5.00
CA LEU A 64 -8.86 -16.37 -4.39
C LEU A 64 -8.84 -16.47 -2.86
N LYS A 65 -9.89 -17.06 -2.26
CA LYS A 65 -9.95 -17.32 -0.82
C LYS A 65 -8.91 -18.36 -0.39
N ASN A 66 -8.70 -19.42 -1.17
CA ASN A 66 -7.66 -20.40 -0.90
C ASN A 66 -6.26 -19.77 -1.04
N LEU A 67 -6.01 -18.99 -2.08
CA LEU A 67 -4.76 -18.25 -2.26
C LEU A 67 -4.50 -17.32 -1.06
N ALA A 68 -5.50 -16.55 -0.65
CA ALA A 68 -5.42 -15.70 0.52
C ALA A 68 -5.13 -16.48 1.81
N SER A 69 -5.70 -17.67 1.98
CA SER A 69 -5.41 -18.53 3.12
C SER A 69 -3.94 -18.94 3.17
N HIS A 70 -3.37 -19.37 2.04
CA HIS A 70 -1.95 -19.77 1.98
C HIS A 70 -1.04 -18.57 2.22
N LEU A 71 -1.27 -17.45 1.53
CA LEU A 71 -0.45 -16.25 1.69
C LEU A 71 -0.56 -15.65 3.10
N SER A 72 -1.73 -15.74 3.74
CA SER A 72 -1.89 -15.27 5.13
C SER A 72 -1.12 -16.13 6.13
N VAL A 73 -0.98 -17.43 5.88
CA VAL A 73 -0.17 -18.34 6.72
C VAL A 73 1.32 -18.04 6.55
N GLU A 74 1.77 -17.82 5.32
CA GLU A 74 3.19 -17.64 5.00
C GLU A 74 3.69 -16.21 5.28
N PHE A 75 2.93 -15.20 4.86
CA PHE A 75 3.35 -13.80 4.88
C PHE A 75 2.58 -12.95 5.91
N GLY A 76 1.56 -13.50 6.56
CA GLY A 76 0.86 -12.87 7.67
C GLY A 76 -0.08 -11.73 7.27
N LYS A 77 -0.09 -10.67 8.08
CA LYS A 77 -1.04 -9.55 7.95
C LYS A 77 -0.86 -8.83 6.62
N GLY A 78 -1.98 -8.61 5.93
CA GLY A 78 -1.99 -7.92 4.63
C GLY A 78 -2.31 -8.82 3.44
N PHE A 79 -2.35 -10.14 3.62
CA PHE A 79 -2.62 -11.10 2.53
C PHE A 79 -3.92 -11.90 2.72
N ASN A 80 -4.90 -11.29 3.41
CA ASN A 80 -6.23 -11.88 3.54
C ASN A 80 -7.10 -11.64 2.29
N ASP A 81 -8.20 -12.39 2.21
CA ASP A 81 -9.12 -12.37 1.06
C ASP A 81 -9.56 -10.94 0.69
N ARG A 82 -9.93 -10.14 1.71
CA ARG A 82 -10.32 -8.74 1.50
C ARG A 82 -9.22 -7.91 0.86
N ASN A 83 -7.96 -8.10 1.28
CA ASN A 83 -6.86 -7.29 0.74
C ASN A 83 -6.45 -7.74 -0.65
N LEU A 84 -6.49 -9.04 -0.95
CA LEU A 84 -6.29 -9.53 -2.32
C LEU A 84 -7.35 -8.98 -3.28
N ASN A 85 -8.63 -8.95 -2.86
CA ASN A 85 -9.69 -8.31 -3.64
C ASN A 85 -9.41 -6.81 -3.88
N ASN A 86 -8.83 -6.11 -2.90
CA ASN A 86 -8.43 -4.71 -3.09
C ASN A 86 -7.26 -4.57 -4.07
N MET A 87 -6.26 -5.44 -4.01
CA MET A 87 -5.12 -5.44 -4.94
C MET A 87 -5.60 -5.68 -6.38
N ARG A 88 -6.52 -6.64 -6.55
CA ARG A 88 -7.21 -6.91 -7.81
C ARG A 88 -7.95 -5.68 -8.33
N ALA A 89 -8.80 -5.06 -7.50
CA ALA A 89 -9.52 -3.84 -7.88
C ALA A 89 -8.57 -2.67 -8.20
N PHE A 90 -7.46 -2.56 -7.45
CA PHE A 90 -6.46 -1.53 -7.65
C PHE A 90 -5.79 -1.63 -9.03
N PHE A 91 -5.39 -2.84 -9.45
CA PHE A 91 -4.84 -3.02 -10.79
C PHE A 91 -5.88 -2.73 -11.89
N ILE A 92 -7.13 -3.17 -11.72
CA ILE A 92 -8.22 -2.87 -12.67
C ILE A 92 -8.41 -1.35 -12.83
N ALA A 93 -8.43 -0.60 -11.73
CA ALA A 93 -8.64 0.84 -11.75
C ALA A 93 -7.41 1.61 -12.27
N PHE A 94 -6.21 1.09 -12.03
CA PHE A 94 -4.94 1.73 -12.40
C PHE A 94 -4.02 0.76 -13.14
N PRO A 95 -4.35 0.37 -14.39
CA PRO A 95 -3.58 -0.64 -15.13
C PRO A 95 -2.20 -0.13 -15.59
N ILE A 96 -1.92 1.17 -15.48
CA ILE A 96 -0.65 1.79 -15.83
C ILE A 96 0.05 2.20 -14.54
N TRP A 97 1.15 1.52 -14.17
CA TRP A 97 1.89 1.83 -12.94
C TRP A 97 2.30 3.30 -12.83
N ASN A 98 2.72 3.94 -13.93
CA ASN A 98 3.12 5.35 -13.93
C ASN A 98 1.96 6.33 -13.63
N ALA A 99 0.70 5.87 -13.63
CA ALA A 99 -0.45 6.65 -13.18
C ALA A 99 -0.61 6.66 -11.64
N VAL A 100 0.09 5.76 -10.94
CA VAL A 100 0.11 5.68 -9.47
C VAL A 100 1.03 6.76 -8.91
N ARG A 101 0.44 7.76 -8.26
CA ARG A 101 1.11 8.79 -7.47
C ARG A 101 1.59 8.24 -6.13
N THR A 102 2.85 8.49 -5.79
CA THR A 102 3.51 7.98 -4.57
C THR A 102 3.16 8.79 -3.32
N GLU A 103 2.56 9.97 -3.51
CA GLU A 103 2.00 10.83 -2.47
C GLU A 103 0.70 10.24 -1.88
N LEU A 104 0.00 9.42 -2.66
CA LEU A 104 -1.22 8.76 -2.21
C LEU A 104 -0.87 7.44 -1.51
N SER A 105 -1.39 7.25 -0.30
CA SER A 105 -1.21 6.00 0.45
C SER A 105 -2.11 4.86 -0.03
N TRP A 106 -1.82 3.62 0.39
CA TRP A 106 -2.67 2.45 0.13
C TRP A 106 -4.15 2.66 0.49
N THR A 107 -4.45 3.40 1.57
CA THR A 107 -5.85 3.70 1.94
C THR A 107 -6.55 4.56 0.90
N HIS A 108 -5.87 5.53 0.28
CA HIS A 108 -6.44 6.33 -0.80
C HIS A 108 -6.79 5.44 -1.99
N TYR A 109 -5.85 4.61 -2.44
CA TYR A 109 -6.09 3.72 -3.58
C TYR A 109 -7.18 2.69 -3.32
N ARG A 110 -7.30 2.15 -2.10
CA ARG A 110 -8.42 1.26 -1.75
C ARG A 110 -9.78 1.93 -1.88
N ILE A 111 -9.88 3.21 -1.55
CA ILE A 111 -11.13 3.96 -1.67
C ILE A 111 -11.40 4.25 -3.14
N ILE A 112 -10.43 4.83 -3.86
CA ILE A 112 -10.60 5.26 -5.25
C ILE A 112 -10.88 4.08 -6.18
N SER A 113 -10.20 2.94 -6.00
CA SER A 113 -10.36 1.75 -6.85
C SER A 113 -11.73 1.08 -6.72
N ARG A 114 -12.57 1.51 -5.78
CA ARG A 114 -13.93 1.01 -5.56
C ARG A 114 -15.01 1.98 -6.06
N ILE A 115 -14.62 3.17 -6.51
CA ILE A 115 -15.57 4.12 -7.08
C ILE A 115 -15.93 3.59 -8.46
N GLU A 116 -17.21 3.31 -8.67
CA GLU A 116 -17.72 2.94 -9.98
C GLU A 116 -17.56 4.15 -10.91
N ASN A 117 -16.94 3.93 -12.08
CA ASN A 117 -16.95 4.94 -13.13
C ASN A 117 -18.41 5.13 -13.56
N THR A 118 -19.00 6.24 -13.13
CA THR A 118 -20.35 6.64 -13.54
C THR A 118 -20.32 7.25 -14.94
#